data_AF-A0A1G5C5B3-F1
#
_entry.id   AF-A0A1G5C5B3-F1
#
_cell.length_a   1.000
_cell.length_b   1.000
_cell.length_c   1.000
_cell.angle_alpha   90.00
_cell.angle_beta   90.00
_cell.angle_gamma   90.00
#
_symmetry.space_group_name_H-M   'P 1'
#
loop_
_entity.id
_entity.type
_entity.pdbx_description
1 polymer ?
#
loop_
_entity_poly.entity_id
_entity_poly.type
_entity_poly.pdbx_seq_one_letter_code
_entity_poly.pdbx_strand_id
1 'polypeptide(L)'
;MTPAAQQGLAALRDTSHFQWTLIPILLLVIYVYSVEMGKENWKVVLAGLAFIGMDFFNELWNGLVFHFTGHAPVWGAPADSSYIILIGWNIEILFMFMVMGVAAVKSLPADKNKKILGVPNRSFYIILFTTACVVVECVLNAIGALTWDWAWWSIKFPIFIFLIGYLPFFVVSFWVHDMETDRQRVKVVSSILAFDFACAAVFGGLDWI
;
A
#
# COMPACT_ATOMS: atom_id res chain seq x y z
N MET A 1 18.40 12.31 12.55
CA MET A 1 18.21 11.33 11.47
C MET A 1 18.83 9.99 11.86
N THR A 2 18.13 8.87 11.67
CA THR A 2 18.68 7.52 11.88
C THR A 2 19.55 7.09 10.70
N PRO A 3 20.49 6.13 10.87
CA PRO A 3 21.32 5.65 9.77
C PRO A 3 20.50 5.09 8.60
N ALA A 4 19.42 4.36 8.89
CA ALA A 4 18.52 3.82 7.87
C ALA A 4 17.81 4.93 7.09
N ALA A 5 17.30 5.95 7.79
CA ALA A 5 16.66 7.10 7.14
C ALA A 5 17.64 7.88 6.24
N GLN A 6 18.90 8.01 6.66
CA GLN A 6 19.94 8.63 5.84
C GLN A 6 20.26 7.80 4.58
N GLN A 7 20.29 6.48 4.70
CA GLN A 7 20.51 5.57 3.58
C GLN A 7 19.37 5.65 2.56
N GLY A 8 18.11 5.57 3.03
CA GLY A 8 16.94 5.69 2.17
C GLY A 8 16.86 7.04 1.47
N LEU A 9 17.24 8.13 2.15
CA LEU A 9 17.29 9.47 1.55
C LEU A 9 18.36 9.57 0.46
N ALA A 10 19.51 8.93 0.64
CA ALA A 10 20.59 8.94 -0.35
C ALA A 10 20.23 8.18 -1.64
N ALA A 11 19.38 7.15 -1.55
CA ALA A 11 18.88 6.37 -2.68
C ALA A 11 17.53 6.88 -3.22
N LEU A 12 16.95 7.92 -2.62
CA LEU A 12 15.64 8.45 -2.99
C LEU A 12 15.66 8.97 -4.42
N ARG A 13 14.81 8.41 -5.28
CA ARG A 13 14.65 8.77 -6.69
C ARG A 13 15.94 8.62 -7.51
N ASP A 14 16.93 7.86 -7.04
CA ASP A 14 18.14 7.55 -7.81
C ASP A 14 17.89 6.42 -8.80
N THR A 15 18.09 6.70 -10.09
CA THR A 15 17.90 5.74 -11.19
C THR A 15 19.08 4.79 -11.38
N SER A 16 20.21 5.01 -10.70
CA SER A 16 21.41 4.18 -10.82
C SER A 16 21.21 2.73 -10.34
N HIS A 17 20.20 2.50 -9.50
CA HIS A 17 19.85 1.21 -8.91
C HIS A 17 18.93 0.33 -9.78
N PHE A 18 18.49 0.82 -10.95
CA PHE A 18 17.52 0.14 -11.80
C PHE A 18 17.87 -1.33 -12.10
N GLN A 19 16.88 -2.22 -11.94
CA GLN A 19 16.98 -3.64 -12.29
C GLN A 19 15.97 -4.02 -13.38
N TRP A 20 16.43 -4.76 -14.39
CA TRP A 20 15.59 -5.21 -15.51
C TRP A 20 14.43 -6.13 -15.09
N THR A 21 14.52 -6.80 -13.94
CA THR A 21 13.44 -7.62 -13.35
C THR A 21 12.17 -6.82 -13.11
N LEU A 22 12.25 -5.49 -13.04
CA LEU A 22 11.08 -4.63 -12.88
C LEU A 22 10.11 -4.69 -14.06
N ILE A 23 10.62 -4.82 -15.28
CA ILE A 23 9.81 -4.82 -16.52
C ILE A 23 8.82 -5.99 -16.58
N PRO A 24 9.22 -7.26 -16.35
CA PRO A 24 8.24 -8.35 -16.31
C PRO A 24 7.24 -8.24 -15.16
N ILE A 25 7.62 -7.67 -14.00
CA ILE A 25 6.68 -7.43 -12.89
C ILE A 25 5.65 -6.36 -13.30
N LEU A 26 6.07 -5.27 -13.95
CA LEU A 26 5.16 -4.28 -14.51
C LEU A 26 4.18 -4.92 -15.50
N LEU A 27 4.67 -5.79 -16.40
CA LEU A 27 3.80 -6.52 -17.32
C LEU A 27 2.80 -7.41 -16.60
N LEU A 28 3.17 -8.02 -15.47
CA LEU A 28 2.25 -8.78 -14.64
C LEU A 28 1.16 -7.90 -14.01
N VAL A 29 1.52 -6.71 -13.51
CA VAL A 29 0.53 -5.72 -13.04
C VAL A 29 -0.44 -5.37 -14.17
N ILE A 30 0.08 -4.99 -15.34
CA ILE A 30 -0.73 -4.65 -16.51
C ILE A 30 -1.64 -5.81 -16.90
N TYR A 31 -1.11 -7.05 -16.91
CA TYR A 31 -1.87 -8.25 -17.23
C TYR A 31 -3.02 -8.48 -16.24
N VAL A 32 -2.76 -8.38 -14.93
CA VAL A 32 -3.78 -8.54 -13.88
C VAL A 32 -4.95 -7.58 -14.10
N TYR A 33 -4.67 -6.30 -14.33
CA TYR A 33 -5.73 -5.31 -14.59
C TYR A 33 -6.40 -5.52 -15.95
N SER A 34 -5.64 -5.85 -17.00
CA SER A 34 -6.18 -6.10 -18.35
C SER A 34 -7.15 -7.28 -18.36
N VAL A 35 -6.86 -8.35 -17.62
CA VAL A 35 -7.75 -9.51 -17.50
C VAL A 35 -9.06 -9.13 -16.81
N GLU A 36 -9.03 -8.32 -15.77
CA GLU A 36 -10.25 -7.90 -15.08
C GLU A 36 -11.04 -6.88 -15.92
N MET A 37 -10.38 -5.97 -16.62
CA MET A 37 -11.02 -5.04 -17.56
C MET A 37 -11.67 -5.78 -18.74
N GLY A 38 -11.00 -6.77 -19.32
CA GLY A 38 -11.54 -7.58 -20.42
C GLY A 38 -12.73 -8.45 -20.02
N LYS A 39 -12.88 -8.73 -18.71
CA LYS A 39 -14.06 -9.39 -18.13
C LYS A 39 -15.13 -8.40 -17.66
N GLU A 40 -14.92 -7.10 -17.88
CA GLU A 40 -15.77 -6.02 -17.38
C GLU A 40 -15.96 -6.05 -15.85
N ASN A 41 -14.98 -6.59 -15.10
CA ASN A 41 -14.99 -6.66 -13.65
C ASN A 41 -14.58 -5.32 -13.01
N TRP A 42 -15.28 -4.25 -13.37
CA TRP A 42 -14.97 -2.88 -12.92
C TRP A 42 -14.97 -2.74 -11.40
N LYS A 43 -15.83 -3.47 -10.69
CA LYS A 43 -15.83 -3.52 -9.22
C LYS A 43 -14.51 -4.03 -8.63
N VAL A 44 -13.83 -4.97 -9.30
CA VAL A 44 -12.53 -5.51 -8.85
C VAL A 44 -11.43 -4.53 -9.17
N VAL A 45 -11.43 -3.96 -10.39
CA VAL A 45 -10.47 -2.93 -10.81
C VAL A 45 -10.52 -1.73 -9.86
N LEU A 46 -11.70 -1.17 -9.62
CA LEU A 46 -11.89 -0.01 -8.76
C LEU A 46 -11.55 -0.30 -7.29
N ALA A 47 -11.86 -1.49 -6.78
CA ALA A 47 -11.45 -1.89 -5.45
C ALA A 47 -9.93 -2.09 -5.31
N GLY A 48 -9.26 -2.59 -6.34
CA GLY A 48 -7.80 -2.65 -6.41
C GLY A 48 -7.15 -1.25 -6.42
N LEU A 49 -7.72 -0.33 -7.19
CA LEU A 49 -7.28 1.08 -7.20
C LEU A 49 -7.54 1.78 -5.86
N ALA A 50 -8.65 1.47 -5.18
CA ALA A 50 -8.92 1.97 -3.83
C ALA A 50 -7.86 1.51 -2.83
N PHE A 51 -7.41 0.25 -2.94
CA PHE A 51 -6.34 -0.30 -2.11
C PHE A 51 -5.05 0.51 -2.30
N ILE A 52 -4.68 0.79 -3.55
CA ILE A 52 -3.51 1.62 -3.87
C ILE A 52 -3.65 3.06 -3.43
N GLY A 53 -4.84 3.65 -3.51
CA GLY A 53 -5.06 4.99 -2.96
C GLY A 53 -4.79 5.06 -1.47
N MET A 54 -5.23 4.05 -0.70
CA MET A 54 -4.93 3.99 0.73
C MET A 54 -3.43 3.81 1.02
N ASP A 55 -2.74 3.01 0.21
CA ASP A 55 -1.27 2.86 0.26
C ASP A 55 -0.56 4.19 -0.03
N PHE A 56 -0.96 4.86 -1.11
CA PHE A 56 -0.39 6.14 -1.50
C PHE A 56 -0.59 7.22 -0.43
N PHE A 57 -1.81 7.33 0.11
CA PHE A 57 -2.09 8.18 1.26
C PHE A 57 -1.13 7.90 2.43
N ASN A 58 -0.89 6.61 2.71
CA ASN A 58 -0.01 6.21 3.80
C ASN A 58 1.43 6.67 3.61
N GLU A 59 1.94 6.56 2.39
CA GLU A 59 3.30 6.97 2.04
C GLU A 59 3.49 8.49 2.07
N LEU A 60 2.43 9.25 1.75
CA LEU A 60 2.47 10.71 1.85
C LEU A 60 2.63 11.17 3.31
N TRP A 61 1.80 10.68 4.23
CA TRP A 61 1.93 11.10 5.63
C TRP A 61 3.20 10.55 6.28
N ASN A 62 3.67 9.36 5.87
CA ASN A 62 4.95 8.81 6.31
C ASN A 62 6.12 9.74 5.93
N GLY A 63 6.13 10.23 4.68
CA GLY A 63 7.09 11.24 4.22
C GLY A 63 7.01 12.56 5.01
N LEU A 64 5.79 13.04 5.31
CA LEU A 64 5.61 14.23 6.14
C LEU A 64 6.14 14.05 7.57
N VAL A 65 5.91 12.89 8.18
CA VAL A 65 6.49 12.59 9.50
C VAL A 65 8.01 12.66 9.45
N PHE A 66 8.62 12.11 8.40
CA PHE A 66 10.07 12.21 8.23
C PHE A 66 10.55 13.66 8.09
N HIS A 67 9.89 14.45 7.25
CA HIS A 67 10.21 15.86 7.03
C HIS A 67 10.16 16.68 8.33
N PHE A 68 9.03 16.62 9.05
CA PHE A 68 8.82 17.47 10.22
C PHE A 68 9.61 17.01 11.45
N THR A 69 9.95 15.71 11.56
CA THR A 69 10.72 15.21 12.70
C THR A 69 12.24 15.27 12.47
N GLY A 70 12.71 15.20 11.22
CA GLY A 70 14.13 15.07 10.88
C GLY A 70 14.80 13.81 11.48
N HIS A 71 13.99 12.87 11.98
CA HIS A 71 14.46 11.71 12.72
C HIS A 71 14.43 10.45 11.86
N ALA A 72 13.25 9.94 11.53
CA ALA A 72 13.05 8.78 10.67
C ALA A 72 11.61 8.78 10.14
N PRO A 73 11.36 8.19 8.95
CA PRO A 73 10.00 7.84 8.59
C PRO A 73 9.43 6.82 9.58
N VAL A 74 8.12 6.64 9.59
CA VAL A 74 7.47 5.62 10.41
C VAL A 74 7.83 4.22 9.92
N TRP A 75 7.91 4.04 8.60
CA TRP A 75 8.58 2.93 7.96
C TRP A 75 9.50 3.42 6.84
N GLY A 76 10.67 2.81 6.71
CA GLY A 76 11.62 3.10 5.64
C GLY A 76 11.99 1.84 4.86
N ALA A 77 12.37 2.01 3.59
CA ALA A 77 12.92 0.94 2.76
C ALA A 77 14.36 1.32 2.35
N PRO A 78 15.34 1.19 3.28
CA PRO A 78 16.58 1.97 3.23
C PRO A 78 17.58 1.60 2.14
N ALA A 79 17.53 0.41 1.51
CA ALA A 79 18.34 0.08 0.33
C ALA A 79 17.91 -1.25 -0.33
N ASP A 80 18.51 -1.58 -1.48
CA ASP A 80 18.26 -2.76 -2.35
C ASP A 80 16.91 -2.76 -3.08
N SER A 81 16.49 -1.59 -3.56
CA SER A 81 15.36 -1.44 -4.47
C SER A 81 15.81 -0.88 -5.82
N SER A 82 15.07 -1.22 -6.89
CA SER A 82 15.25 -0.67 -8.22
C SER A 82 14.95 0.82 -8.31
N TYR A 83 14.01 1.33 -7.49
CA TYR A 83 13.64 2.74 -7.46
C TYR A 83 12.82 3.08 -6.20
N ILE A 84 13.32 4.01 -5.39
CA ILE A 84 12.61 4.54 -4.22
C ILE A 84 11.86 5.81 -4.66
N ILE A 85 10.52 5.79 -4.56
CA ILE A 85 9.62 6.87 -4.99
C ILE A 85 9.46 7.90 -3.85
N LEU A 86 9.21 7.39 -2.65
CA LEU A 86 9.12 8.11 -1.37
C LEU A 86 9.93 7.33 -0.33
N ILE A 87 10.31 7.96 0.78
CA ILE A 87 11.25 7.41 1.77
C ILE A 87 10.86 6.00 2.33
N GLY A 88 9.57 5.66 2.34
CA GLY A 88 9.03 4.34 2.68
C GLY A 88 8.49 3.53 1.50
N TRP A 89 8.42 4.12 0.31
CA TRP A 89 7.74 3.57 -0.86
C TRP A 89 8.70 3.33 -2.01
N ASN A 90 8.94 2.07 -2.31
CA ASN A 90 9.65 1.69 -3.51
C ASN A 90 8.72 1.10 -4.58
N ILE A 91 9.23 1.02 -5.80
CA ILE A 91 8.44 0.57 -6.95
C ILE A 91 8.02 -0.90 -6.85
N GLU A 92 8.81 -1.75 -6.19
CA GLU A 92 8.46 -3.16 -5.93
C GLU A 92 7.24 -3.26 -5.00
N ILE A 93 7.20 -2.45 -3.93
CA ILE A 93 6.06 -2.36 -3.00
C ILE A 93 4.82 -1.86 -3.73
N LEU A 94 4.94 -0.78 -4.53
CA LEU A 94 3.83 -0.28 -5.33
C LEU A 94 3.27 -1.36 -6.26
N PHE A 95 4.13 -2.10 -6.98
CA PHE A 95 3.69 -3.16 -7.89
C PHE A 95 3.06 -4.33 -7.14
N MET A 96 3.65 -4.72 -6.00
CA MET A 96 3.10 -5.75 -5.13
C MET A 96 1.69 -5.37 -4.65
N PHE A 97 1.48 -4.15 -4.15
CA PHE A 97 0.17 -3.71 -3.67
C PHE A 97 -0.84 -3.52 -4.81
N MET A 98 -0.40 -3.16 -6.01
CA MET A 98 -1.29 -3.08 -7.18
C MET A 98 -1.91 -4.44 -7.49
N VAL A 99 -1.12 -5.52 -7.33
CA VAL A 99 -1.61 -6.91 -7.49
C VAL A 99 -2.39 -7.37 -6.26
N MET A 100 -1.91 -7.05 -5.05
CA MET A 100 -2.53 -7.49 -3.79
C MET A 100 -3.97 -7.01 -3.66
N GLY A 101 -4.25 -5.73 -3.98
CA GLY A 101 -5.61 -5.19 -3.93
C GLY A 101 -6.60 -6.00 -4.79
N VAL A 102 -6.20 -6.32 -6.03
CA VAL A 102 -7.01 -7.15 -6.93
C VAL A 102 -7.13 -8.59 -6.40
N ALA A 103 -6.03 -9.20 -5.97
CA ALA A 103 -6.03 -10.58 -5.46
C ALA A 103 -6.88 -10.76 -4.19
N ALA A 104 -6.83 -9.81 -3.26
CA ALA A 104 -7.60 -9.82 -2.03
C ALA A 104 -9.10 -9.74 -2.30
N VAL A 105 -9.51 -8.84 -3.21
CA VAL A 105 -10.92 -8.68 -3.60
C VAL A 105 -11.43 -9.94 -4.31
N LYS A 106 -10.63 -10.56 -5.18
CA LYS A 106 -11.01 -11.80 -5.87
C LYS A 106 -11.13 -13.01 -4.94
N SER A 107 -10.54 -12.94 -3.75
CA SER A 107 -10.66 -13.97 -2.72
C SER A 107 -11.99 -13.90 -1.96
N LEU A 108 -12.75 -12.82 -2.14
CA LEU A 108 -14.05 -12.64 -1.48
C LEU A 108 -15.12 -13.59 -2.04
N PRO A 109 -15.89 -14.27 -1.16
CA PRO A 109 -17.06 -15.02 -1.58
C PRO A 109 -18.07 -14.13 -2.30
N ALA A 110 -18.70 -14.69 -3.34
CA ALA A 110 -19.75 -14.01 -4.09
C ALA A 110 -20.94 -13.61 -3.18
N ASP A 111 -21.31 -14.49 -2.25
CA ASP A 111 -22.29 -14.17 -1.21
C ASP A 111 -21.63 -13.36 -0.08
N LYS A 112 -21.96 -12.07 -0.02
CA LYS A 112 -21.49 -11.14 1.01
C LYS A 112 -21.98 -11.46 2.43
N ASN A 113 -23.08 -12.21 2.57
CA ASN A 113 -23.67 -12.56 3.86
C ASN A 113 -23.14 -13.88 4.42
N LYS A 114 -22.35 -14.62 3.63
CA LYS A 114 -21.72 -15.87 4.06
C LYS A 114 -20.88 -15.63 5.31
N LYS A 115 -20.99 -16.54 6.28
CA LYS A 115 -20.12 -16.54 7.47
C LYS A 115 -19.00 -17.58 7.31
N ILE A 116 -17.82 -17.24 7.82
CA ILE A 116 -16.65 -18.13 7.92
C ILE A 116 -16.31 -18.23 9.40
N LEU A 117 -16.34 -19.44 9.96
CA LEU A 117 -16.13 -19.67 11.39
C LEU A 117 -17.03 -18.80 12.30
N GLY A 118 -18.27 -18.53 11.86
CA GLY A 118 -19.23 -17.69 12.59
C GLY A 118 -19.08 -16.17 12.40
N VAL A 119 -18.02 -15.70 11.73
CA VAL A 119 -17.74 -14.28 11.46
C VAL A 119 -18.19 -13.91 10.03
N PRO A 120 -18.73 -12.70 9.78
CA PRO A 120 -18.98 -12.23 8.42
C PRO A 120 -17.73 -12.31 7.55
N ASN A 121 -17.84 -12.86 6.34
CA ASN A 121 -16.66 -13.15 5.51
C ASN A 121 -15.80 -11.90 5.23
N ARG A 122 -16.38 -10.71 5.05
CA ARG A 122 -15.60 -9.48 4.79
C ARG A 122 -14.67 -9.16 5.95
N SER A 123 -15.20 -9.17 7.17
CA SER A 123 -14.41 -8.99 8.39
C SER A 123 -13.35 -10.08 8.55
N PHE A 124 -13.69 -11.34 8.24
CA PHE A 124 -12.74 -12.45 8.26
C PHE A 124 -11.56 -12.20 7.30
N TYR A 125 -11.82 -11.87 6.04
CA TYR A 125 -10.76 -11.62 5.05
C TYR A 125 -9.97 -10.34 5.34
N ILE A 126 -10.61 -9.29 5.85
CA ILE A 126 -9.91 -8.07 6.29
C ILE A 126 -8.88 -8.43 7.37
N ILE A 127 -9.29 -9.16 8.41
CA ILE A 127 -8.38 -9.56 9.50
C ILE A 127 -7.30 -10.50 8.97
N LEU A 128 -7.66 -11.47 8.14
CA LEU A 128 -6.72 -12.44 7.57
C LEU A 128 -5.62 -11.77 6.75
N PHE A 129 -5.99 -10.92 5.78
CA PHE A 129 -5.01 -10.28 4.92
C PHE A 129 -4.21 -9.20 5.65
N THR A 130 -4.83 -8.43 6.55
CA THR A 130 -4.11 -7.50 7.41
C THR A 130 -3.04 -8.22 8.23
N THR A 131 -3.41 -9.35 8.86
CA THR A 131 -2.48 -10.16 9.64
C THR A 131 -1.35 -10.70 8.76
N ALA A 132 -1.67 -11.20 7.56
CA ALA A 132 -0.67 -11.70 6.62
C ALA A 132 0.33 -10.62 6.21
N CYS A 133 -0.14 -9.40 5.90
CA CYS A 133 0.72 -8.26 5.58
C CYS A 133 1.62 -7.89 6.76
N VAL A 134 1.09 -7.77 7.99
CA VAL A 134 1.91 -7.50 9.18
C VAL A 134 2.97 -8.58 9.40
N VAL A 135 2.64 -9.86 9.20
CA VAL A 135 3.61 -10.96 9.33
C VAL A 135 4.73 -10.82 8.29
N VAL A 136 4.38 -10.54 7.03
CA VAL A 136 5.38 -10.29 5.97
C VAL A 136 6.24 -9.08 6.32
N GLU A 137 5.65 -7.98 6.78
CA GLU A 137 6.38 -6.77 7.17
C GLU A 137 7.34 -7.03 8.35
N CYS A 138 6.92 -7.81 9.35
CA CYS A 138 7.81 -8.26 10.43
C CYS A 138 9.02 -9.05 9.90
N VAL A 139 8.84 -9.88 8.87
CA VAL A 139 9.95 -10.61 8.23
C VAL A 139 10.87 -9.65 7.48
N LEU A 140 10.31 -8.72 6.70
CA LEU A 140 11.07 -7.67 6.02
C LEU A 140 11.87 -6.82 7.01
N ASN A 141 11.28 -6.53 8.17
CA ASN A 141 11.96 -5.82 9.25
C ASN A 141 13.09 -6.63 9.88
N ALA A 142 12.86 -7.91 10.14
CA ALA A 142 13.87 -8.80 10.72
C ALA A 142 15.10 -8.97 9.82
N ILE A 143 14.94 -8.90 8.50
CA ILE A 143 16.06 -8.99 7.53
C ILE A 143 16.64 -7.62 7.15
N GLY A 144 16.11 -6.52 7.69
CA GLY A 144 16.59 -5.16 7.42
C GLY A 144 16.13 -4.57 6.07
N ALA A 145 15.24 -5.23 5.33
CA ALA A 145 14.67 -4.72 4.08
C ALA A 145 13.66 -3.57 4.33
N LEU A 146 13.07 -3.54 5.52
CA LEU A 146 12.17 -2.48 5.98
C LEU A 146 12.55 -2.05 7.40
N THR A 147 12.62 -0.77 7.70
CA THR A 147 13.06 -0.30 9.01
C THR A 147 11.97 0.40 9.80
N TRP A 148 12.07 0.24 11.12
CA TRP A 148 11.15 0.74 12.12
C TRP A 148 11.97 1.39 13.23
N ASP A 149 11.99 2.72 13.26
CA ASP A 149 12.81 3.49 14.19
C ASP A 149 12.02 4.00 15.42
N TRP A 150 10.69 3.81 15.43
CA TRP A 150 9.81 4.30 16.49
C TRP A 150 9.37 3.17 17.42
N ALA A 151 9.47 3.37 18.74
CA ALA A 151 9.08 2.34 19.71
C ALA A 151 7.61 1.88 19.58
N TRP A 152 6.73 2.80 19.22
CA TRP A 152 5.30 2.55 18.99
C TRP A 152 5.01 1.97 17.60
N TRP A 153 5.96 1.98 16.67
CA TRP A 153 5.84 1.32 15.36
C TRP A 153 6.94 0.28 15.27
N SER A 154 6.78 -0.86 15.93
CA SER A 154 7.83 -1.87 16.04
C SER A 154 7.26 -3.28 16.23
N ILE A 155 8.13 -4.29 16.11
CA ILE A 155 7.76 -5.70 16.35
C ILE A 155 7.18 -5.94 17.75
N LYS A 156 7.58 -5.13 18.74
CA LYS A 156 7.09 -5.22 20.12
C LYS A 156 5.70 -4.60 20.28
N PHE A 157 5.30 -3.73 19.36
CA PHE A 157 4.02 -3.05 19.37
C PHE A 157 3.41 -2.98 17.95
N PRO A 158 3.08 -4.14 17.33
CA PRO A 158 2.66 -4.19 15.92
C PRO A 158 1.21 -3.73 15.71
N ILE A 159 0.52 -3.28 16.76
CA ILE A 159 -0.90 -2.91 16.69
C ILE A 159 -1.14 -1.69 15.80
N PHE A 160 -0.24 -0.70 15.79
CA PHE A 160 -0.38 0.44 14.88
C PHE A 160 -0.07 0.06 13.43
N ILE A 161 0.87 -0.85 13.22
CA ILE A 161 1.15 -1.46 11.90
C ILE A 161 -0.12 -2.15 11.39
N PHE A 162 -0.79 -2.91 12.26
CA PHE A 162 -2.06 -3.54 11.93
C PHE A 162 -3.16 -2.52 11.63
N LEU A 163 -3.41 -1.57 12.54
CA LEU A 163 -4.57 -0.67 12.48
C LEU A 163 -4.43 0.48 11.47
N ILE A 164 -3.21 0.97 11.24
CA ILE A 164 -2.92 2.14 10.39
C ILE A 164 -2.15 1.69 9.14
N GLY A 165 -1.21 0.75 9.29
CA GLY A 165 -0.38 0.29 8.19
C GLY A 165 -1.14 -0.53 7.14
N TYR A 166 -2.12 -1.37 7.55
CA TYR A 166 -2.77 -2.29 6.60
C TYR A 166 -4.30 -2.42 6.70
N LEU A 167 -4.88 -2.36 7.90
CA LEU A 167 -6.34 -2.56 8.06
C LEU A 167 -7.17 -1.61 7.17
N PRO A 168 -6.85 -0.30 7.06
CA PRO A 168 -7.65 0.62 6.25
C PRO A 168 -7.66 0.24 4.77
N PHE A 169 -6.59 -0.38 4.26
CA PHE A 169 -6.45 -0.69 2.84
C PHE A 169 -7.49 -1.75 2.45
N PHE A 170 -7.60 -2.81 3.24
CA PHE A 170 -8.60 -3.87 3.03
C PHE A 170 -10.02 -3.40 3.32
N VAL A 171 -10.22 -2.60 4.38
CA VAL A 171 -11.54 -2.05 4.72
C VAL A 171 -12.09 -1.22 3.56
N VAL A 172 -11.31 -0.25 3.07
CA VAL A 172 -11.74 0.66 1.99
C VAL A 172 -11.88 -0.09 0.67
N SER A 173 -10.93 -0.98 0.34
CA SER A 173 -11.00 -1.79 -0.87
C SER A 173 -12.27 -2.66 -0.91
N PHE A 174 -12.58 -3.37 0.17
CA PHE A 174 -13.76 -4.24 0.21
C PHE A 174 -15.06 -3.44 0.28
N TRP A 175 -15.05 -2.29 0.95
CA TRP A 175 -16.18 -1.37 0.94
C TRP A 175 -16.48 -0.88 -0.48
N VAL A 176 -15.47 -0.46 -1.25
CA VAL A 176 -15.61 -0.07 -2.66
C VAL A 176 -16.10 -1.24 -3.51
N HIS A 177 -15.57 -2.45 -3.30
CA HIS A 177 -16.04 -3.63 -4.02
C HIS A 177 -17.56 -3.86 -3.81
N ASP A 178 -18.05 -3.71 -2.58
CA ASP A 178 -19.43 -4.02 -2.20
C ASP A 178 -20.43 -2.88 -2.41
N MET A 179 -20.02 -1.72 -2.95
CA MET A 179 -20.94 -0.62 -3.30
C MET A 179 -22.02 -1.07 -4.30
N GLU A 180 -23.14 -0.38 -4.36
CA GLU A 180 -24.24 -0.81 -5.24
C GLU A 180 -23.97 -0.46 -6.70
N THR A 181 -23.38 0.70 -6.96
CA THR A 181 -23.23 1.25 -8.31
C THR A 181 -21.79 1.61 -8.66
N ASP A 182 -21.41 1.44 -9.93
CA ASP A 182 -20.08 1.82 -10.39
C ASP A 182 -19.85 3.33 -10.31
N ARG A 183 -20.91 4.14 -10.41
CA ARG A 183 -20.83 5.58 -10.19
C ARG A 183 -20.36 5.93 -8.78
N GLN A 184 -20.85 5.22 -7.76
CA GLN A 184 -20.38 5.40 -6.38
C GLN A 184 -18.92 4.97 -6.24
N ARG A 185 -18.56 3.81 -6.80
CA ARG A 185 -17.18 3.29 -6.79
C ARG A 185 -16.21 4.29 -7.42
N VAL A 186 -16.50 4.73 -8.64
CA VAL A 186 -15.68 5.73 -9.35
C VAL A 186 -15.58 7.00 -8.54
N LYS A 187 -16.69 7.53 -8.02
CA LYS A 187 -16.66 8.76 -7.20
C LYS A 187 -15.72 8.62 -6.00
N VAL A 188 -15.81 7.52 -5.25
CA VAL A 188 -14.97 7.30 -4.07
C VAL A 188 -13.50 7.12 -4.45
N VAL A 189 -13.21 6.23 -5.39
CA VAL A 189 -11.83 5.96 -5.84
C VAL A 189 -11.17 7.21 -6.41
N SER A 190 -11.88 7.94 -7.28
CA SER A 190 -11.37 9.20 -7.82
C SER A 190 -11.19 10.27 -6.75
N SER A 191 -12.03 10.30 -5.70
CA SER A 191 -11.85 11.26 -4.60
C SER A 191 -10.60 10.96 -3.77
N ILE A 192 -10.33 9.69 -3.48
CA ILE A 192 -9.12 9.26 -2.77
C ILE A 192 -7.89 9.64 -3.60
N LEU A 193 -7.81 9.15 -4.85
CA LEU A 193 -6.65 9.41 -5.70
C LEU A 193 -6.46 10.90 -5.99
N ALA A 194 -7.54 11.66 -6.23
CA ALA A 194 -7.43 13.10 -6.45
C ALA A 194 -6.90 13.84 -5.22
N PHE A 195 -7.32 13.42 -4.01
CA PHE A 195 -6.79 13.95 -2.76
C PHE A 195 -5.28 13.64 -2.65
N ASP A 196 -4.89 12.38 -2.87
CA ASP A 196 -3.49 11.96 -2.75
C ASP A 196 -2.59 12.67 -3.77
N PHE A 197 -3.02 12.77 -5.05
CA PHE A 197 -2.28 13.50 -6.07
C PHE A 197 -2.18 15.01 -5.76
N ALA A 198 -3.23 15.62 -5.22
CA ALA A 198 -3.18 17.01 -4.78
C ALA A 198 -2.18 17.20 -3.64
N CYS A 199 -2.20 16.32 -2.64
CA CYS A 199 -1.23 16.29 -1.55
C CYS A 199 0.19 16.09 -2.08
N ALA A 200 0.42 15.12 -2.96
CA ALA A 200 1.72 14.86 -3.55
C ALA A 200 2.25 16.07 -4.33
N ALA A 201 1.40 16.75 -5.11
CA ALA A 201 1.79 17.94 -5.85
C ALA A 201 2.14 19.11 -4.91
N VAL A 202 1.36 19.32 -3.85
CA VAL A 202 1.62 20.39 -2.87
C VAL A 202 2.87 20.10 -2.06
N PHE A 203 2.98 18.92 -1.46
CA PHE A 203 4.10 18.55 -0.60
C PHE A 203 5.40 18.35 -1.38
N GLY A 204 5.33 17.78 -2.58
CA GLY A 204 6.47 17.69 -3.50
C GLY A 204 6.91 19.06 -4.01
N GLY A 205 5.98 19.97 -4.33
CA GLY A 205 6.30 21.34 -4.73
C GLY A 205 6.88 22.21 -3.61
N LEU A 206 6.72 21.79 -2.35
CA LEU A 206 7.31 22.41 -1.16
C LEU A 206 8.62 21.71 -0.72
N ASP A 207 9.09 20.71 -1.46
CA ASP A 207 10.24 19.85 -1.10
C ASP A 207 10.09 19.16 0.27
N TRP A 208 8.85 18.85 0.67
CA TRP A 208 8.58 18.13 1.91
C TRP A 208 8.73 16.62 1.75
N ILE A 209 8.50 16.09 0.55
CA ILE A 209 8.53 14.65 0.26
C ILE A 209 9.21 14.29 -1.04
#